data_AF-A0A1F9SBQ7-F1
#
_entry.id   AF-A0A1F9SBQ7-F1
#
_cell.length_a   1.000
_cell.length_b   1.000
_cell.length_c   1.000
_cell.angle_alpha   90.00
_cell.angle_beta   90.00
_cell.angle_gamma   90.00
#
_symmetry.space_group_name_H-M   'P 1'
#
loop_
_entity.id
_entity.type
_entity.pdbx_description
1 polymer ?
#
loop_
_entity_poly.entity_id
_entity_poly.type
_entity_poly.pdbx_seq_one_letter_code
_entity_poly.pdbx_strand_id
1 'polypeptide(L)'
;MNGTFKNLTISAVLLSFSVSAYASGALPVEDTQHRSETTVIMQQAMDQNSDSATREAAVNTLLANIENYQSAGTSGNKGIYEDNLSARLKAIDSIWSLGEIGDPRLMGKLSKFYSESDDVLKINLLISMGKLKANTKAGPYMFDIAADARETAVVRAAAFEMLEHVGYPSTVINLTPSKETGIEKADLIYTGGITGTISGWVSPDLPIGHAGVFIGTEVKNGKIGVIIADCVPDNFKPGGVRNIDSWANFTHHFMYPYYGNRTTSTKPTAAQRERIAKLAVAMGKKGLTYSDTHGSQKGPLKFDCVGYTEFLYEAVGLNPTENSYETGWGWPLTPWEQFIAVKPAPAKPASPIYVPNQNIVMPSQAIITNAFGALGGAFGMGGVRAPEVSTDIQPELIN
;
A
#
# COMPACT_ATOMS: atom_id res chain seq x y z
N MET A 1 32.18 -11.44 -32.31
CA MET A 1 30.84 -11.72 -32.87
C MET A 1 30.13 -12.71 -31.95
N ASN A 2 29.33 -12.27 -30.96
CA ASN A 2 28.42 -13.12 -30.14
C ASN A 2 27.68 -12.35 -29.03
N GLY A 3 27.10 -11.19 -29.34
CA GLY A 3 26.26 -10.43 -28.39
C GLY A 3 24.95 -9.97 -29.02
N THR A 4 25.02 -9.49 -30.26
CA THR A 4 23.88 -8.96 -31.01
C THR A 4 22.88 -10.04 -31.44
N PHE A 5 23.34 -11.28 -31.69
CA PHE A 5 22.44 -12.38 -32.09
C PHE A 5 21.59 -12.95 -30.93
N LYS A 6 22.07 -12.93 -29.68
CA LYS A 6 21.28 -13.44 -28.53
C LYS A 6 20.10 -12.52 -28.17
N ASN A 7 20.27 -11.21 -28.29
CA ASN A 7 19.18 -10.25 -28.03
C ASN A 7 18.12 -10.25 -29.14
N LEU A 8 18.50 -10.56 -30.39
CA LEU A 8 17.54 -10.71 -31.48
C LEU A 8 16.70 -11.98 -31.34
N THR A 9 17.26 -13.10 -30.86
CA THR A 9 16.48 -14.33 -30.68
C THR A 9 15.47 -14.22 -29.53
N ILE A 10 15.81 -13.57 -28.42
CA ILE A 10 14.90 -13.41 -27.28
C ILE A 10 13.81 -12.36 -27.59
N SER A 11 14.17 -11.27 -28.26
CA SER A 11 13.18 -10.29 -28.75
C SER A 11 12.27 -10.91 -29.81
N ALA A 12 12.80 -11.77 -30.68
CA ALA A 12 12.00 -12.48 -31.67
C ALA A 12 11.09 -13.54 -31.04
N VAL A 13 11.47 -14.19 -29.94
CA VAL A 13 10.60 -15.15 -29.22
C VAL A 13 9.46 -14.40 -28.51
N LEU A 14 9.74 -13.32 -27.79
CA LEU A 14 8.70 -12.52 -27.13
C LEU A 14 7.78 -11.82 -28.13
N LEU A 15 8.32 -11.24 -29.21
CA LEU A 15 7.49 -10.66 -30.29
C LEU A 15 6.74 -11.72 -31.08
N SER A 16 7.30 -12.90 -31.37
CA SER A 16 6.60 -13.94 -32.13
C SER A 16 5.46 -14.59 -31.36
N PHE A 17 5.50 -14.65 -30.02
CA PHE A 17 4.34 -15.06 -29.23
C PHE A 17 3.23 -14.00 -29.25
N SER A 18 3.57 -12.72 -29.12
CA SER A 18 2.57 -11.64 -29.17
C SER A 18 2.01 -11.35 -30.58
N VAL A 19 2.82 -11.49 -31.64
CA VAL A 19 2.42 -11.18 -33.01
C VAL A 19 1.77 -12.38 -33.71
N SER A 20 2.18 -13.63 -33.42
CA SER A 20 1.51 -14.81 -33.99
C SER A 20 0.11 -15.03 -33.39
N ALA A 21 -0.10 -14.63 -32.12
CA ALA A 21 -1.43 -14.59 -31.50
C ALA A 21 -2.33 -13.50 -32.12
N TYR A 22 -1.76 -12.33 -32.47
CA TYR A 22 -2.52 -11.24 -33.09
C TYR A 22 -2.79 -11.45 -34.59
N ALA A 23 -1.89 -12.11 -35.32
CA ALA A 23 -1.96 -12.24 -36.78
C ALA A 23 -2.71 -13.48 -37.28
N SER A 24 -2.89 -14.50 -36.45
CA SER A 24 -3.56 -15.76 -36.85
C SER A 24 -5.07 -15.75 -36.66
N GLY A 25 -5.65 -14.73 -36.01
CA GLY A 25 -7.07 -14.75 -35.61
C GLY A 25 -7.44 -15.94 -34.72
N ALA A 26 -6.45 -16.66 -34.20
CA ALA A 26 -6.61 -17.81 -33.32
C ALA A 26 -6.54 -17.33 -31.87
N LEU A 27 -7.55 -16.58 -31.44
CA LEU A 27 -7.98 -16.64 -30.05
C LEU A 27 -9.39 -17.27 -30.01
N PRO A 28 -9.46 -18.59 -29.83
CA PRO A 28 -10.60 -19.18 -29.17
C PRO A 28 -10.11 -20.14 -28.07
N VAL A 29 -9.63 -19.55 -26.98
CA VAL A 29 -9.83 -20.12 -25.64
C VAL A 29 -10.51 -18.99 -24.90
N GLU A 30 -11.70 -19.23 -24.37
CA GLU A 30 -12.51 -18.21 -23.69
C GLU A 30 -11.63 -17.41 -22.71
N ASP A 31 -11.52 -16.10 -22.94
CA ASP A 31 -10.76 -15.12 -22.14
C ASP A 31 -11.26 -14.97 -20.68
N THR A 32 -12.17 -15.87 -20.27
CA THR A 32 -12.74 -16.03 -18.93
C THR A 32 -11.98 -17.04 -18.08
N GLN A 33 -11.23 -17.99 -18.66
CA GLN A 33 -10.61 -19.10 -17.89
C GLN A 33 -9.49 -18.67 -16.93
N HIS A 34 -8.96 -17.45 -17.06
CA HIS A 34 -7.83 -16.96 -16.25
C HIS A 34 -8.17 -15.74 -15.37
N ARG A 35 -9.45 -15.38 -15.21
CA ARG A 35 -9.88 -14.24 -14.39
C ARG A 35 -10.33 -14.71 -13.01
N SER A 36 -9.91 -14.01 -11.95
CA SER A 36 -10.41 -14.29 -10.61
C SER A 36 -11.93 -14.07 -10.53
N GLU A 37 -12.61 -14.80 -9.66
CA GLU A 37 -14.06 -14.67 -9.43
C GLU A 37 -14.44 -13.21 -9.13
N THR A 38 -13.68 -12.53 -8.26
CA THR A 38 -13.91 -11.12 -7.92
C THR A 38 -13.78 -10.20 -9.13
N THR A 39 -12.83 -10.47 -10.04
CA THR A 39 -12.66 -9.69 -11.28
C THR A 39 -13.87 -9.83 -12.19
N VAL A 40 -14.40 -11.05 -12.31
CA VAL A 40 -15.61 -11.31 -13.11
C VAL A 40 -16.82 -10.57 -12.51
N ILE A 41 -17.00 -10.65 -11.20
CA ILE A 41 -18.09 -9.96 -10.49
C ILE A 41 -17.97 -8.44 -10.65
N MET A 42 -16.77 -7.88 -10.50
CA MET A 42 -16.51 -6.45 -10.71
C MET A 42 -16.85 -6.02 -12.14
N GLN A 43 -16.43 -6.79 -13.14
CA GLN A 43 -16.71 -6.51 -14.55
C GLN A 43 -18.22 -6.52 -14.83
N GLN A 44 -18.97 -7.45 -14.23
CA GLN A 44 -20.44 -7.46 -14.30
C GLN A 44 -21.05 -6.20 -13.67
N ALA A 45 -20.53 -5.73 -12.54
CA ALA A 45 -21.01 -4.51 -11.88
C ALA A 45 -20.69 -3.22 -12.67
N MET A 46 -19.63 -3.23 -13.47
CA MET A 46 -19.15 -2.07 -14.24
C MET A 46 -19.64 -2.05 -15.69
N ASP A 47 -20.18 -3.15 -16.21
CA ASP A 47 -20.72 -3.21 -17.56
C ASP A 47 -21.92 -2.26 -17.71
N GLN A 48 -21.80 -1.31 -18.65
CA GLN A 48 -22.82 -0.30 -18.90
C GLN A 48 -24.10 -0.88 -19.51
N ASN A 49 -24.03 -2.09 -20.07
CA ASN A 49 -25.19 -2.79 -20.61
C ASN A 49 -25.91 -3.65 -19.55
N SER A 50 -25.30 -3.84 -18.37
CA SER A 50 -25.93 -4.59 -17.29
C SER A 50 -27.05 -3.78 -16.65
N ASP A 51 -28.18 -4.43 -16.38
CA ASP A 51 -29.30 -3.79 -15.69
C ASP A 51 -28.97 -3.50 -14.21
N SER A 52 -29.80 -2.68 -13.57
CA SER A 52 -29.59 -2.28 -12.18
C SER A 52 -29.60 -3.48 -11.22
N ALA A 53 -30.38 -4.52 -11.52
CA ALA A 53 -30.49 -5.71 -10.70
C ALA A 53 -29.20 -6.55 -10.76
N THR A 54 -28.61 -6.72 -11.94
CA THR A 54 -27.34 -7.42 -12.15
C THR A 54 -26.20 -6.71 -11.42
N ARG A 55 -26.14 -5.37 -11.55
CA ARG A 55 -25.16 -4.57 -10.82
C ARG A 55 -25.32 -4.69 -9.31
N GLU A 56 -26.55 -4.63 -8.81
CA GLU A 56 -26.84 -4.76 -7.37
C GLU A 56 -26.49 -6.16 -6.84
N ALA A 57 -26.80 -7.22 -7.61
CA ALA A 57 -26.42 -8.58 -7.26
C ALA A 57 -24.90 -8.73 -7.17
N ALA A 58 -24.14 -8.22 -8.15
CA ALA A 58 -22.69 -8.25 -8.14
C ALA A 58 -22.10 -7.52 -6.92
N VAL A 59 -22.60 -6.30 -6.63
CA VAL A 59 -22.22 -5.55 -5.42
C VAL A 59 -22.53 -6.33 -4.14
N ASN A 60 -23.69 -6.97 -4.06
CA ASN A 60 -24.06 -7.77 -2.89
C ASN A 60 -23.17 -9.00 -2.71
N THR A 61 -22.75 -9.66 -3.79
CA THR A 61 -21.78 -10.76 -3.75
C THR A 61 -20.43 -10.30 -3.20
N LEU A 62 -19.92 -9.16 -3.66
CA LEU A 62 -18.65 -8.60 -3.16
C LEU A 62 -18.74 -8.26 -1.67
N LEU A 63 -19.85 -7.67 -1.23
CA LEU A 63 -20.08 -7.37 0.19
C LEU A 63 -20.17 -8.65 1.03
N ALA A 64 -20.83 -9.69 0.52
CA ALA A 64 -20.94 -10.98 1.19
C ALA A 64 -19.57 -11.65 1.38
N ASN A 65 -18.63 -11.51 0.44
CA ASN A 65 -17.27 -12.02 0.62
C ASN A 65 -16.57 -11.40 1.84
N ILE A 66 -16.76 -10.10 2.07
CA ILE A 66 -16.19 -9.37 3.21
C ILE A 66 -16.85 -9.82 4.51
N GLU A 67 -18.19 -9.88 4.52
CA GLU A 67 -18.97 -10.30 5.68
C GLU A 67 -18.68 -11.76 6.07
N ASN A 68 -18.57 -12.66 5.10
CA ASN A 68 -18.20 -14.06 5.32
C ASN A 68 -16.81 -14.18 5.95
N TYR A 69 -15.84 -13.38 5.48
CA TYR A 69 -14.50 -13.38 6.06
C TYR A 69 -14.50 -12.86 7.51
N GLN A 70 -15.20 -11.75 7.77
CA GLN A 70 -15.24 -11.15 9.10
C GLN A 70 -16.04 -12.00 10.11
N SER A 71 -17.16 -12.59 9.67
CA SER A 71 -18.00 -13.45 10.51
C SER A 71 -17.33 -14.80 10.83
N ALA A 72 -16.53 -15.37 9.92
CA ALA A 72 -15.72 -16.56 10.20
C ALA A 72 -14.73 -16.35 11.36
N GLY A 73 -14.35 -15.10 11.66
CA GLY A 73 -13.52 -14.74 12.80
C GLY A 73 -14.23 -14.71 14.16
N THR A 74 -15.57 -14.76 14.22
CA THR A 74 -16.31 -14.75 15.50
C THR A 74 -16.28 -16.08 16.25
N SER A 75 -15.89 -17.18 15.60
CA SER A 75 -15.70 -18.50 16.20
C SER A 75 -14.24 -18.73 16.60
N GLY A 76 -13.71 -18.06 17.64
CA GLY A 76 -12.38 -18.35 18.22
C GLY A 76 -11.15 -18.18 17.30
N ASN A 77 -11.36 -17.95 16.00
CA ASN A 77 -10.39 -17.92 14.91
C ASN A 77 -10.31 -16.50 14.30
N LYS A 78 -10.25 -15.46 15.14
CA LYS A 78 -9.34 -14.33 14.86
C LYS A 78 -7.90 -14.79 15.17
N GLY A 79 -7.56 -16.01 14.77
CA GLY A 79 -6.20 -16.51 14.85
C GLY A 79 -5.30 -15.59 14.06
N ILE A 80 -4.02 -15.68 14.37
CA ILE A 80 -2.94 -15.02 13.63
C ILE A 80 -3.28 -15.17 12.14
N TYR A 81 -3.17 -14.08 11.37
CA TYR A 81 -3.10 -14.07 9.90
C TYR A 81 -2.92 -15.49 9.35
N GLU A 82 -3.79 -15.96 8.44
CA GLU A 82 -3.68 -17.21 7.64
C GLU A 82 -4.71 -18.32 7.88
N ASP A 83 -5.51 -18.35 8.95
CA ASP A 83 -6.46 -19.46 9.19
C ASP A 83 -7.38 -19.75 7.99
N ASN A 84 -7.71 -18.72 7.21
CA ASN A 84 -8.33 -18.84 5.89
C ASN A 84 -7.76 -17.78 4.92
N LEU A 85 -6.51 -17.96 4.49
CA LEU A 85 -5.83 -17.06 3.56
C LEU A 85 -6.67 -16.80 2.29
N SER A 86 -7.26 -17.84 1.70
CA SER A 86 -8.09 -17.69 0.49
C SER A 86 -9.27 -16.76 0.71
N ALA A 87 -10.04 -16.93 1.79
CA ALA A 87 -11.15 -16.03 2.12
C ALA A 87 -10.68 -14.60 2.42
N ARG A 88 -9.50 -14.44 3.05
CA ARG A 88 -8.90 -13.12 3.31
C ARG A 88 -8.56 -12.40 2.01
N LEU A 89 -7.85 -13.05 1.10
CA LEU A 89 -7.49 -12.50 -0.20
C LEU A 89 -8.75 -12.12 -0.99
N LYS A 90 -9.76 -13.01 -0.99
CA LYS A 90 -11.07 -12.75 -1.62
C LYS A 90 -11.78 -11.52 -1.02
N ALA A 91 -11.72 -11.33 0.31
CA ALA A 91 -12.27 -10.16 0.98
C ALA A 91 -11.50 -8.87 0.62
N ILE A 92 -10.17 -8.91 0.59
CA ILE A 92 -9.31 -7.78 0.17
C ILE A 92 -9.64 -7.38 -1.27
N ASP A 93 -9.70 -8.34 -2.19
CA ASP A 93 -10.05 -8.09 -3.59
C ASP A 93 -11.46 -7.51 -3.71
N SER A 94 -12.41 -8.05 -2.93
CA SER A 94 -13.79 -7.55 -2.94
C SER A 94 -13.90 -6.11 -2.45
N ILE A 95 -13.14 -5.73 -1.41
CA ILE A 95 -13.05 -4.35 -0.94
C ILE A 95 -12.53 -3.45 -2.06
N TRP A 96 -11.44 -3.85 -2.72
CA TRP A 96 -10.85 -3.08 -3.81
C TRP A 96 -11.83 -2.92 -4.99
N SER A 97 -12.47 -4.00 -5.42
CA SER A 97 -13.47 -3.99 -6.49
C SER A 97 -14.66 -3.09 -6.19
N LEU A 98 -15.13 -3.05 -4.94
CA LEU A 98 -16.17 -2.11 -4.52
C LEU A 98 -15.73 -0.65 -4.65
N GLY A 99 -14.44 -0.36 -4.42
CA GLY A 99 -13.83 0.94 -4.68
C GLY A 99 -13.81 1.30 -6.18
N GLU A 100 -13.40 0.36 -7.04
CA GLU A 100 -13.38 0.54 -8.50
C GLU A 100 -14.77 0.78 -9.10
N ILE A 101 -15.79 0.06 -8.62
CA ILE A 101 -17.19 0.31 -8.99
C ILE A 101 -17.59 1.75 -8.65
N GLY A 102 -17.05 2.29 -7.55
CA GLY A 102 -17.16 3.71 -7.19
C GLY A 102 -18.57 4.15 -6.80
N ASP A 103 -19.42 3.22 -6.32
CA ASP A 103 -20.80 3.53 -5.94
C ASP A 103 -20.85 4.27 -4.58
N PRO A 104 -21.24 5.56 -4.53
CA PRO A 104 -21.23 6.34 -3.30
C PRO A 104 -22.17 5.80 -2.22
N ARG A 105 -23.15 4.94 -2.56
CA ARG A 105 -24.05 4.31 -1.59
C ARG A 105 -23.34 3.33 -0.66
N LEU A 106 -22.14 2.88 -1.03
CA LEU A 106 -21.37 1.87 -0.29
C LEU A 106 -20.69 2.40 0.98
N MET A 107 -20.54 3.72 1.13
CA MET A 107 -19.80 4.30 2.25
C MET A 107 -20.28 3.81 3.62
N GLY A 108 -21.59 3.67 3.82
CA GLY A 108 -22.15 3.16 5.08
C GLY A 108 -21.76 1.70 5.36
N LYS A 109 -21.71 0.85 4.33
CA LYS A 109 -21.31 -0.55 4.48
C LYS A 109 -19.79 -0.68 4.71
N LEU A 110 -18.98 0.03 3.92
CA LEU A 110 -17.52 0.01 4.06
C LEU A 110 -17.06 0.53 5.44
N SER A 111 -17.69 1.58 5.96
CA SER A 111 -17.35 2.15 7.28
C SER A 111 -17.70 1.22 8.44
N LYS A 112 -18.76 0.41 8.30
CA LYS A 112 -19.06 -0.67 9.25
C LYS A 112 -17.93 -1.70 9.27
N PHE A 113 -17.54 -2.21 8.09
CA PHE A 113 -16.47 -3.20 7.98
C PHE A 113 -15.15 -2.70 8.56
N TYR A 114 -14.84 -1.41 8.44
CA TYR A 114 -13.61 -0.81 8.97
C TYR A 114 -13.46 -1.03 10.48
N SER A 115 -14.55 -0.85 11.24
CA SER A 115 -14.51 -0.96 12.71
C SER A 115 -14.19 -2.36 13.23
N GLU A 116 -14.41 -3.38 12.40
CA GLU A 116 -14.24 -4.80 12.75
C GLU A 116 -12.94 -5.40 12.18
N SER A 117 -12.19 -4.60 11.43
CA SER A 117 -11.05 -5.00 10.60
C SER A 117 -9.70 -4.81 11.26
N ASP A 118 -8.72 -5.61 10.83
CA ASP A 118 -7.30 -5.35 11.07
C ASP A 118 -6.73 -4.29 10.12
N ASP A 119 -5.48 -3.87 10.36
CA ASP A 119 -4.80 -2.80 9.62
C ASP A 119 -4.76 -3.02 8.10
N VAL A 120 -4.60 -4.26 7.62
CA VAL A 120 -4.53 -4.53 6.18
C VAL A 120 -5.87 -4.25 5.53
N LEU A 121 -6.94 -4.78 6.12
CA LEU A 121 -8.30 -4.52 5.64
C LEU A 121 -8.67 -3.04 5.79
N LYS A 122 -8.29 -2.39 6.90
CA LYS A 122 -8.50 -0.95 7.12
C LYS A 122 -7.84 -0.10 6.04
N ILE A 123 -6.59 -0.37 5.68
CA ILE A 123 -5.88 0.35 4.60
C ILE A 123 -6.64 0.19 3.26
N ASN A 124 -7.03 -1.03 2.89
CA ASN A 124 -7.80 -1.27 1.65
C ASN A 124 -9.18 -0.59 1.69
N LEU A 125 -9.86 -0.62 2.84
CA LEU A 125 -11.16 0.04 3.02
C LEU A 125 -11.03 1.56 2.84
N LEU A 126 -10.00 2.19 3.41
CA LEU A 126 -9.75 3.62 3.22
C LEU A 126 -9.48 3.97 1.76
N ILE A 127 -8.64 3.18 1.08
CA ILE A 127 -8.37 3.34 -0.35
C ILE A 127 -9.66 3.24 -1.16
N SER A 128 -10.48 2.20 -0.92
CA SER A 128 -11.75 2.02 -1.61
C SER A 128 -12.76 3.13 -1.32
N MET A 129 -12.84 3.62 -0.08
CA MET A 129 -13.71 4.74 0.29
C MET A 129 -13.33 6.02 -0.46
N GLY A 130 -12.03 6.32 -0.58
CA GLY A 130 -11.59 7.50 -1.31
C GLY A 130 -11.73 7.39 -2.84
N LYS A 131 -11.98 6.19 -3.38
CA LYS A 131 -12.35 5.98 -4.80
C LYS A 131 -13.85 6.16 -5.07
N LEU A 132 -14.70 6.22 -4.03
CA LEU A 132 -16.14 6.40 -4.22
C LEU A 132 -16.44 7.77 -4.84
N LYS A 133 -17.02 7.76 -6.04
CA LYS A 133 -17.24 8.97 -6.83
C LYS A 133 -18.19 9.93 -6.13
N ALA A 134 -17.80 11.20 -6.02
CA ALA A 134 -18.60 12.29 -5.45
C ALA A 134 -19.14 12.01 -4.04
N ASN A 135 -18.43 11.21 -3.23
CA ASN A 135 -18.86 10.88 -1.88
C ASN A 135 -18.41 11.95 -0.87
N THR A 136 -19.31 12.85 -0.51
CA THR A 136 -19.03 13.94 0.45
C THR A 136 -18.78 13.47 1.88
N LYS A 137 -19.10 12.21 2.22
CA LYS A 137 -18.87 11.63 3.55
C LYS A 137 -17.48 11.03 3.72
N ALA A 138 -16.79 10.73 2.61
CA ALA A 138 -15.49 10.08 2.63
C ALA A 138 -14.42 10.97 3.30
N GLY A 139 -14.36 12.25 2.93
CA GLY A 139 -13.42 13.22 3.50
C GLY A 139 -13.51 13.35 5.03
N PRO A 140 -14.67 13.75 5.60
CA PRO A 140 -14.82 13.85 7.06
C PRO A 140 -14.48 12.54 7.80
N TYR A 141 -14.93 11.39 7.29
CA TYR A 141 -14.65 10.09 7.91
C TYR A 141 -13.15 9.75 7.93
N MET A 142 -12.44 9.97 6.83
CA MET A 142 -10.99 9.74 6.77
C MET A 142 -10.21 10.76 7.61
N PHE A 143 -10.72 11.98 7.79
CA PHE A 143 -10.12 12.98 8.65
C PHE A 143 -10.16 12.55 10.12
N ASP A 144 -11.30 12.03 10.58
CA ASP A 144 -11.45 11.50 11.93
C ASP A 144 -10.43 10.38 12.19
N ILE A 145 -10.24 9.47 11.22
CA ILE A 145 -9.26 8.38 11.30
C ILE A 145 -7.83 8.91 11.32
N ALA A 146 -7.48 9.84 10.42
CA ALA A 146 -6.15 10.44 10.38
C ALA A 146 -5.79 11.16 11.69
N ALA A 147 -6.77 11.78 12.34
CA ALA A 147 -6.62 12.46 13.63
C ALA A 147 -6.59 11.51 14.85
N ASP A 148 -7.09 10.28 14.74
CA ASP A 148 -7.23 9.36 15.88
C ASP A 148 -5.90 8.70 16.28
N ALA A 149 -5.35 9.09 17.42
CA ALA A 149 -4.11 8.52 17.96
C ALA A 149 -4.24 7.04 18.40
N ARG A 150 -5.46 6.49 18.48
CA ARG A 150 -5.70 5.07 18.73
C ARG A 150 -5.43 4.22 17.49
N GLU A 151 -5.51 4.81 16.30
CA GLU A 151 -5.20 4.12 15.06
C GLU A 151 -3.69 3.99 14.87
N THR A 152 -3.28 2.92 14.18
CA THR A 152 -1.87 2.68 13.89
C THR A 152 -1.34 3.72 12.91
N ALA A 153 -0.03 3.98 12.96
CA ALA A 153 0.58 5.02 12.14
C ALA A 153 0.38 4.76 10.63
N VAL A 154 0.33 3.50 10.21
CA VAL A 154 0.18 3.08 8.82
C VAL A 154 -1.24 3.25 8.29
N VAL A 155 -2.25 2.96 9.12
CA VAL A 155 -3.66 3.21 8.80
C VAL A 155 -3.91 4.71 8.68
N ARG A 156 -3.37 5.49 9.61
CA ARG A 156 -3.47 6.96 9.56
C ARG A 156 -2.75 7.54 8.36
N ALA A 157 -1.60 6.98 7.96
CA ALA A 157 -0.91 7.40 6.75
C ALA A 157 -1.76 7.17 5.49
N ALA A 158 -2.43 6.01 5.39
CA ALA A 158 -3.38 5.77 4.30
C ALA A 158 -4.54 6.76 4.33
N ALA A 159 -5.09 7.09 5.51
CA ALA A 159 -6.15 8.08 5.63
C ALA A 159 -5.68 9.48 5.18
N PHE A 160 -4.50 9.94 5.62
CA PHE A 160 -3.92 11.22 5.19
C PHE A 160 -3.76 11.31 3.67
N GLU A 161 -3.26 10.24 3.06
CA GLU A 161 -3.07 10.19 1.60
C GLU A 161 -4.40 10.20 0.86
N MET A 162 -5.41 9.46 1.34
CA MET A 162 -6.72 9.45 0.72
C MET A 162 -7.46 10.78 0.89
N LEU A 163 -7.22 11.55 1.96
CA LEU A 163 -7.73 12.92 2.10
C LEU A 163 -7.22 13.83 0.98
N GLU A 164 -5.93 13.73 0.63
CA GLU A 164 -5.37 14.45 -0.51
C GLU A 164 -6.02 14.02 -1.82
N HIS A 165 -6.20 12.72 -2.00
CA HIS A 165 -6.83 12.15 -3.19
C HIS A 165 -8.26 12.66 -3.40
N VAL A 166 -9.06 12.79 -2.33
CA VAL A 166 -10.44 13.31 -2.41
C VAL A 166 -10.53 14.84 -2.32
N GLY A 167 -9.40 15.55 -2.26
CA GLY A 167 -9.36 17.01 -2.16
C GLY A 167 -9.90 17.57 -0.84
N TYR A 168 -9.79 16.82 0.25
CA TYR A 168 -10.18 17.25 1.60
C TYR A 168 -8.96 17.71 2.41
N PRO A 169 -9.10 18.64 3.36
CA PRO A 169 -8.00 19.02 4.26
C PRO A 169 -7.31 17.80 4.87
N SER A 170 -6.01 17.69 4.65
CA SER A 170 -5.19 16.53 5.04
C SER A 170 -4.12 16.86 6.08
N THR A 171 -4.27 17.93 6.84
CA THR A 171 -3.32 18.34 7.89
C THR A 171 -4.02 18.40 9.23
N VAL A 172 -3.38 17.84 10.27
CA VAL A 172 -3.83 17.93 11.67
C VAL A 172 -2.85 18.80 12.45
N ILE A 173 -3.38 19.85 13.08
CA ILE A 173 -2.62 20.70 14.00
C ILE A 173 -2.35 19.92 15.29
N ASN A 174 -1.13 19.97 15.82
CA ASN A 174 -0.73 19.24 17.02
C ASN A 174 -0.95 17.71 16.90
N LEU A 175 -0.64 17.16 15.73
CA LEU A 175 -0.75 15.75 15.42
C LEU A 175 -0.10 14.89 16.51
N THR A 176 -0.91 14.12 17.23
CA THR A 176 -0.44 13.21 18.28
C THR A 176 0.09 11.91 17.66
N PRO A 177 1.25 11.39 18.12
CA PRO A 177 1.77 10.09 17.66
C PRO A 177 0.77 8.95 17.90
N SER A 178 0.77 7.95 17.02
CA SER A 178 -0.02 6.73 17.20
C SER A 178 0.44 5.94 18.42
N LYS A 179 -0.52 5.37 19.15
CA LYS A 179 -0.26 4.45 20.27
C LYS A 179 0.18 3.06 19.83
N GLU A 180 -0.04 2.71 18.57
CA GLU A 180 0.26 1.40 17.99
C GLU A 180 1.08 1.57 16.70
N THR A 181 2.05 0.68 16.51
CA THR A 181 2.95 0.75 15.34
C THR A 181 2.29 0.14 14.10
N GLY A 182 1.48 -0.92 14.26
CA GLY A 182 0.91 -1.68 13.15
C GLY A 182 1.98 -2.54 12.47
N ILE A 183 2.59 -2.00 11.41
CA ILE A 183 3.66 -2.66 10.63
C ILE A 183 5.02 -2.32 11.26
N GLU A 184 5.86 -3.33 11.50
CA GLU A 184 7.20 -3.10 12.03
C GLU A 184 8.19 -2.73 10.92
N LYS A 185 9.16 -1.86 11.24
CA LYS A 185 10.28 -1.55 10.35
C LYS A 185 10.95 -2.83 9.84
N ALA A 186 11.25 -2.84 8.55
CA ALA A 186 11.77 -3.94 7.77
C ALA A 186 10.78 -5.09 7.49
N ASP A 187 9.51 -5.03 7.91
CA ASP A 187 8.54 -6.04 7.43
C ASP A 187 8.45 -6.01 5.89
N LEU A 188 8.37 -7.19 5.30
CA LEU A 188 8.06 -7.37 3.89
C LEU A 188 6.61 -6.97 3.67
N ILE A 189 6.32 -6.22 2.62
CA ILE A 189 4.97 -5.79 2.28
C ILE A 189 4.62 -6.20 0.87
N TYR A 190 3.34 -6.50 0.64
CA TYR A 190 2.87 -7.11 -0.59
C TYR A 190 1.66 -6.37 -1.15
N THR A 191 1.68 -6.20 -2.47
CA THR A 191 0.58 -5.60 -3.23
C THR A 191 0.37 -6.41 -4.51
N GLY A 192 -0.75 -6.19 -5.17
CA GLY A 192 -0.93 -6.73 -6.53
C GLY A 192 0.02 -6.08 -7.53
N GLY A 193 0.17 -6.69 -8.70
CA GLY A 193 1.03 -6.16 -9.75
C GLY A 193 1.07 -7.04 -11.00
N ILE A 194 1.51 -6.45 -12.11
CA ILE A 194 1.60 -7.10 -13.43
C ILE A 194 2.57 -8.28 -13.43
N THR A 195 3.62 -8.27 -12.61
CA THR A 195 4.58 -9.38 -12.52
C THR A 195 4.05 -10.60 -11.77
N GLY A 196 2.98 -10.45 -10.97
CA GLY A 196 2.15 -11.58 -10.53
C GLY A 196 1.29 -12.16 -11.66
N THR A 197 1.25 -11.50 -12.82
CA THR A 197 0.42 -11.85 -13.98
C THR A 197 1.22 -12.24 -15.23
N ILE A 198 2.57 -12.31 -15.20
CA ILE A 198 3.35 -12.78 -16.37
C ILE A 198 2.94 -14.18 -16.81
N SER A 199 2.21 -14.90 -15.95
CA SER A 199 1.11 -15.67 -16.49
C SER A 199 0.07 -15.96 -15.42
N GLY A 200 -1.18 -15.52 -15.61
CA GLY A 200 -2.35 -16.17 -15.01
C GLY A 200 -2.50 -17.67 -15.37
N TRP A 201 -1.44 -18.30 -15.90
CA TRP A 201 -1.36 -19.71 -16.29
C TRP A 201 -1.19 -20.62 -15.08
N VAL A 202 -0.76 -20.10 -13.92
CA VAL A 202 -0.47 -20.95 -12.75
C VAL A 202 -1.48 -20.79 -11.61
N SER A 203 -2.15 -19.63 -11.46
CA SER A 203 -3.36 -19.56 -10.65
C SER A 203 -4.16 -18.26 -10.87
N PRO A 204 -5.43 -18.34 -11.32
CA PRO A 204 -6.34 -17.20 -11.39
C PRO A 204 -6.71 -16.63 -10.01
N ASP A 205 -6.34 -17.31 -8.92
CA ASP A 205 -6.69 -16.96 -7.54
C ASP A 205 -5.56 -16.24 -6.79
N LEU A 206 -4.43 -15.95 -7.43
CA LEU A 206 -3.21 -15.48 -6.74
C LEU A 206 -2.80 -14.07 -7.18
N PRO A 207 -3.30 -13.02 -6.50
CA PRO A 207 -3.18 -11.66 -6.99
C PRO A 207 -1.91 -10.92 -6.53
N ILE A 208 -1.04 -11.56 -5.73
CA ILE A 208 0.18 -10.93 -5.18
C ILE A 208 1.25 -10.83 -6.27
N GLY A 209 1.56 -9.61 -6.68
CA GLY A 209 2.42 -9.36 -7.84
C GLY A 209 3.62 -8.46 -7.60
N HIS A 210 3.76 -7.89 -6.40
CA HIS A 210 4.88 -7.02 -6.05
C HIS A 210 5.23 -7.11 -4.57
N ALA A 211 6.52 -7.01 -4.27
CA ALA A 211 7.09 -7.04 -2.94
C ALA A 211 7.90 -5.78 -2.65
N GLY A 212 7.84 -5.31 -1.41
CA GLY A 212 8.65 -4.21 -0.91
C GLY A 212 9.01 -4.41 0.55
N VAL A 213 9.71 -3.44 1.12
CA VAL A 213 10.08 -3.39 2.53
C VAL A 213 9.53 -2.13 3.16
N PHE A 214 8.76 -2.27 4.23
CA PHE A 214 8.30 -1.14 5.02
C PHE A 214 9.47 -0.58 5.85
N ILE A 215 9.82 0.69 5.66
CA ILE A 215 10.96 1.33 6.33
C ILE A 215 10.50 2.06 7.60
N GLY A 216 9.29 2.58 7.60
CA GLY A 216 8.70 3.28 8.74
C GLY A 216 7.63 4.28 8.33
N THR A 217 7.25 5.14 9.27
CA THR A 217 6.44 6.32 9.01
C THR A 217 7.22 7.58 9.33
N GLU A 218 6.84 8.68 8.72
CA GLU A 218 7.36 10.01 9.00
C GLU A 218 6.25 11.02 9.22
N VAL A 219 6.48 11.97 10.13
CA VAL A 219 5.57 13.09 10.34
C VAL A 219 6.13 14.33 9.65
N LYS A 220 5.38 14.90 8.71
CA LYS A 220 5.73 16.14 8.02
C LYS A 220 4.49 17.01 7.88
N ASN A 221 4.61 18.29 8.25
CA ASN A 221 3.54 19.30 8.08
C ASN A 221 2.17 18.86 8.65
N GLY A 222 2.17 18.20 9.82
CA GLY A 222 0.95 17.71 10.47
C GLY A 222 0.30 16.51 9.77
N LYS A 223 1.06 15.77 8.96
CA LYS A 223 0.63 14.55 8.25
C LYS A 223 1.55 13.38 8.59
N ILE A 224 1.03 12.17 8.56
CA ILE A 224 1.82 10.93 8.63
C ILE A 224 1.95 10.39 7.21
N GLY A 225 3.18 10.21 6.74
CA GLY A 225 3.50 9.47 5.51
C GLY A 225 4.15 8.13 5.84
N VAL A 226 4.11 7.20 4.89
CA VAL A 226 4.90 5.97 4.97
C VAL A 226 6.26 6.18 4.33
N ILE A 227 7.21 5.29 4.60
CA ILE A 227 8.44 5.16 3.83
C ILE A 227 8.54 3.69 3.45
N ILE A 228 8.59 3.42 2.16
CA ILE A 228 8.65 2.09 1.58
C ILE A 228 9.85 2.04 0.64
N ALA A 229 10.60 0.95 0.69
CA ALA A 229 11.62 0.65 -0.30
C ALA A 229 11.15 -0.51 -1.18
N ASP A 230 11.17 -0.32 -2.49
CA ASP A 230 10.78 -1.35 -3.46
C ASP A 230 11.66 -1.27 -4.71
N CYS A 231 11.49 -2.25 -5.60
CA CYS A 231 12.11 -2.26 -6.92
C CYS A 231 11.06 -2.56 -7.99
N VAL A 232 10.83 -1.62 -8.89
CA VAL A 232 9.79 -1.71 -9.93
C VAL A 232 10.36 -1.46 -11.31
N PRO A 233 9.71 -1.92 -12.40
CA PRO A 233 10.16 -1.66 -13.76
C PRO A 233 10.54 -0.18 -14.04
N ASP A 234 11.57 0.05 -14.84
CA ASP A 234 12.14 1.40 -15.07
C ASP A 234 11.18 2.37 -15.80
N ASN A 235 10.07 1.87 -16.35
CA ASN A 235 9.00 2.69 -16.94
C ASN A 235 8.14 3.39 -15.88
N PHE A 236 8.08 2.91 -14.64
CA PHE A 236 7.57 3.67 -13.50
C PHE A 236 8.47 4.87 -13.20
N LYS A 237 7.94 5.91 -12.55
CA LYS A 237 8.69 7.14 -12.22
C LYS A 237 8.50 7.51 -10.74
N PRO A 238 9.57 7.43 -9.91
CA PRO A 238 10.87 6.82 -10.23
C PRO A 238 10.72 5.30 -10.43
N GLY A 239 11.55 4.73 -11.31
CA GLY A 239 11.64 3.28 -11.56
C GLY A 239 12.94 2.71 -10.98
N GLY A 240 13.09 1.39 -11.02
CA GLY A 240 14.21 0.69 -10.42
C GLY A 240 14.09 0.61 -8.89
N VAL A 241 15.24 0.48 -8.20
CA VAL A 241 15.27 0.51 -6.73
C VAL A 241 15.04 1.93 -6.25
N ARG A 242 14.02 2.13 -5.41
CA ARG A 242 13.57 3.46 -4.99
C ARG A 242 13.09 3.46 -3.55
N ASN A 243 13.04 4.66 -2.98
CA ASN A 243 12.31 4.91 -1.74
C ASN A 243 11.10 5.78 -2.10
N ILE A 244 9.92 5.34 -1.71
CA ILE A 244 8.66 6.05 -1.94
C ILE A 244 8.02 6.37 -0.59
N ASP A 245 7.27 7.46 -0.56
CA ASP A 245 6.67 8.02 0.65
C ASP A 245 5.13 7.90 0.68
N SER A 246 4.58 7.03 -0.17
CA SER A 246 3.13 6.94 -0.36
C SER A 246 2.64 5.52 -0.68
N TRP A 247 1.46 5.18 -0.16
CA TRP A 247 0.75 3.95 -0.48
C TRP A 247 0.31 3.93 -1.94
N ALA A 248 -0.04 5.09 -2.54
CA ALA A 248 -0.34 5.20 -3.95
C ALA A 248 0.82 4.67 -4.78
N ASN A 249 2.05 5.13 -4.54
CA ASN A 249 3.19 4.69 -5.34
C ASN A 249 3.49 3.19 -5.18
N PHE A 250 3.26 2.63 -3.98
CA PHE A 250 3.48 1.22 -3.71
C PHE A 250 2.42 0.35 -4.40
N THR A 251 1.16 0.75 -4.30
CA THR A 251 0.00 0.07 -4.93
C THR A 251 -0.19 0.45 -6.41
N HIS A 252 0.82 1.08 -7.02
CA HIS A 252 0.84 1.58 -8.40
C HIS A 252 -0.38 2.47 -8.75
N HIS A 253 -0.56 3.53 -7.98
CA HIS A 253 -1.65 4.49 -7.99
C HIS A 253 -3.00 3.90 -7.59
N PHE A 254 -2.99 3.06 -6.55
CA PHE A 254 -4.14 2.33 -6.05
C PHE A 254 -4.73 1.33 -7.05
N MET A 255 -4.05 1.03 -8.16
CA MET A 255 -4.52 0.04 -9.14
C MET A 255 -4.52 -1.38 -8.58
N TYR A 256 -3.86 -1.62 -7.44
CA TYR A 256 -3.79 -2.94 -6.82
C TYR A 256 -4.11 -2.90 -5.33
N PRO A 257 -4.68 -3.98 -4.77
CA PRO A 257 -4.89 -4.11 -3.34
C PRO A 257 -3.59 -4.30 -2.57
N TYR A 258 -3.59 -3.88 -1.30
CA TYR A 258 -2.53 -4.19 -0.35
C TYR A 258 -2.83 -5.54 0.34
N TYR A 259 -1.98 -6.53 0.16
CA TYR A 259 -2.22 -7.90 0.68
C TYR A 259 -1.68 -8.14 2.09
N GLY A 260 -0.87 -7.21 2.60
CA GLY A 260 -0.42 -7.21 3.98
C GLY A 260 1.10 -7.23 4.14
N ASN A 261 1.53 -7.35 5.38
CA ASN A 261 2.92 -7.39 5.80
C ASN A 261 3.30 -8.75 6.41
N ARG A 262 4.54 -9.16 6.18
CA ARG A 262 5.11 -10.42 6.66
C ARG A 262 6.56 -10.24 7.12
N THR A 263 7.08 -11.24 7.82
CA THR A 263 8.44 -11.30 8.35
C THR A 263 9.02 -12.69 8.09
N THR A 264 10.35 -12.78 8.10
CA THR A 264 11.07 -14.05 7.96
C THR A 264 10.76 -15.03 9.11
N SER A 265 10.89 -16.33 8.86
CA SER A 265 10.66 -17.40 9.86
C SER A 265 11.44 -17.17 11.15
N THR A 266 12.72 -16.80 11.02
CA THR A 266 13.49 -16.22 12.13
C THR A 266 13.21 -14.73 12.17
N LYS A 267 12.42 -14.26 13.15
CA LYS A 267 12.07 -12.84 13.26
C LYS A 267 13.35 -11.98 13.36
N PRO A 268 13.52 -10.94 12.52
CA PRO A 268 14.68 -10.06 12.60
C PRO A 268 14.71 -9.33 13.95
N THR A 269 15.89 -9.24 14.55
CA THR A 269 16.14 -8.42 15.74
C THR A 269 15.97 -6.93 15.44
N ALA A 270 15.75 -6.09 16.45
CA ALA A 270 15.64 -4.65 16.27
C ALA A 270 16.87 -4.04 15.55
N ALA A 271 18.08 -4.52 15.88
CA ALA A 271 19.31 -4.10 15.22
C ALA A 271 19.37 -4.54 13.75
N GLN A 272 18.90 -5.75 13.41
CA GLN A 272 18.79 -6.20 12.02
C GLN A 272 17.77 -5.36 11.23
N ARG A 273 16.60 -5.09 11.81
CA ARG A 273 15.55 -4.23 11.20
C ARG A 273 16.09 -2.84 10.88
N GLU A 274 16.85 -2.26 11.81
CA GLU A 274 17.49 -0.95 11.60
C GLU A 274 18.53 -0.99 10.47
N ARG A 275 19.35 -2.05 10.40
CA ARG A 275 20.35 -2.22 9.33
C ARG A 275 19.68 -2.42 7.97
N ILE A 276 18.64 -3.26 7.88
CA ILE A 276 17.84 -3.46 6.66
C ILE A 276 17.29 -2.12 6.18
N ALA A 277 16.62 -1.38 7.06
CA ALA A 277 16.02 -0.09 6.73
C ALA A 277 17.06 0.94 6.23
N LYS A 278 18.20 1.06 6.92
CA LYS A 278 19.29 1.96 6.50
C LYS A 278 19.86 1.57 5.14
N LEU A 279 20.09 0.27 4.92
CA LEU A 279 20.59 -0.24 3.64
C LEU A 279 19.60 0.04 2.52
N ALA A 280 18.31 -0.22 2.74
CA ALA A 280 17.26 0.02 1.76
C ALA A 280 17.20 1.49 1.35
N VAL A 281 17.16 2.41 2.33
CA VAL A 281 17.19 3.86 2.09
C VAL A 281 18.44 4.28 1.31
N ALA A 282 19.60 3.72 1.64
CA ALA A 282 20.85 4.03 0.93
C ALA A 282 20.83 3.50 -0.52
N MET A 283 20.24 2.33 -0.77
CA MET A 283 20.14 1.75 -2.11
C MET A 283 19.17 2.50 -3.01
N GLY A 284 18.02 2.95 -2.49
CA GLY A 284 17.05 3.75 -3.25
C GLY A 284 17.59 5.10 -3.75
N LYS A 285 18.77 5.53 -3.28
CA LYS A 285 19.46 6.75 -3.73
C LYS A 285 20.49 6.50 -4.83
N LYS A 286 20.76 5.24 -5.18
CA LYS A 286 21.86 4.87 -6.11
C LYS A 286 21.45 4.82 -7.58
N GLY A 287 20.16 4.95 -7.90
CA GLY A 287 19.67 4.84 -9.28
C GLY A 287 19.88 3.44 -9.87
N LEU A 288 19.69 2.40 -9.06
CA LEU A 288 19.80 1.00 -9.49
C LEU A 288 18.56 0.63 -10.32
N THR A 289 18.76 -0.12 -11.39
CA THR A 289 17.71 -0.40 -12.38
C THR A 289 16.97 -1.70 -12.08
N TYR A 290 15.76 -1.81 -12.60
CA TYR A 290 15.01 -3.06 -12.59
C TYR A 290 15.61 -4.10 -13.55
N SER A 291 15.40 -5.39 -13.26
CA SER A 291 15.70 -6.47 -14.20
C SER A 291 14.63 -7.55 -14.17
N ASP A 292 14.06 -7.81 -15.33
CA ASP A 292 13.16 -8.93 -15.62
C ASP A 292 13.91 -10.20 -16.06
N THR A 293 15.22 -10.11 -16.32
CA THR A 293 15.98 -11.22 -16.90
C THR A 293 16.33 -12.33 -15.91
N HIS A 294 16.02 -12.14 -14.61
CA HIS A 294 16.16 -13.09 -13.49
C HIS A 294 17.53 -13.73 -13.23
N GLY A 295 18.46 -13.76 -14.19
CA GLY A 295 19.83 -14.26 -14.05
C GLY A 295 20.77 -13.38 -13.22
N SER A 296 20.29 -12.21 -12.76
CA SER A 296 21.01 -11.33 -11.82
C SER A 296 20.11 -10.85 -10.69
N GLN A 297 19.08 -11.61 -10.33
CA GLN A 297 17.98 -11.20 -9.44
C GLN A 297 18.45 -10.59 -8.10
N LYS A 298 19.57 -11.07 -7.54
CA LYS A 298 20.16 -10.59 -6.27
C LYS A 298 21.44 -9.76 -6.47
N GLY A 299 21.76 -9.36 -7.69
CA GLY A 299 23.03 -8.71 -8.06
C GLY A 299 23.05 -7.22 -7.73
N PRO A 300 24.19 -6.65 -7.28
CA PRO A 300 24.22 -5.34 -6.61
C PRO A 300 23.85 -4.14 -7.50
N LEU A 301 23.66 -4.35 -8.80
CA LEU A 301 23.34 -3.31 -9.79
C LEU A 301 21.92 -3.40 -10.34
N LYS A 302 21.30 -4.58 -10.28
CA LYS A 302 20.03 -4.88 -10.94
C LYS A 302 19.22 -5.83 -10.07
N PHE A 303 17.97 -5.48 -9.83
CA PHE A 303 17.08 -6.28 -9.00
C PHE A 303 15.71 -6.42 -9.66
N ASP A 304 14.99 -7.50 -9.38
CA ASP A 304 13.53 -7.45 -9.38
C ASP A 304 13.01 -7.17 -7.96
N CYS A 305 11.69 -7.06 -7.79
CA CYS A 305 11.09 -6.74 -6.49
C CYS A 305 11.50 -7.75 -5.40
N VAL A 306 11.44 -9.04 -5.70
CA VAL A 306 11.75 -10.13 -4.75
C VAL A 306 13.24 -10.17 -4.46
N GLY A 307 14.08 -10.18 -5.49
CA GLY A 307 15.53 -10.22 -5.36
C GLY A 307 16.09 -9.02 -4.60
N TYR A 308 15.47 -7.85 -4.75
CA TYR A 308 15.80 -6.68 -3.95
C TYR A 308 15.52 -6.91 -2.47
N THR A 309 14.33 -7.40 -2.10
CA THR A 309 14.01 -7.64 -0.69
C THR A 309 14.87 -8.76 -0.10
N GLU A 310 15.12 -9.85 -0.84
CA GLU A 310 16.02 -10.93 -0.42
C GLU A 310 17.42 -10.38 -0.10
N PHE A 311 17.99 -9.59 -1.01
CA PHE A 311 19.30 -8.99 -0.84
C PHE A 311 19.42 -8.17 0.46
N LEU A 312 18.39 -7.39 0.79
CA LEU A 312 18.38 -6.58 2.01
C LEU A 312 18.45 -7.44 3.27
N TYR A 313 17.75 -8.57 3.29
CA TYR A 313 17.73 -9.48 4.42
C TYR A 313 18.99 -10.35 4.51
N GLU A 314 19.50 -10.83 3.38
CA GLU A 314 20.77 -11.58 3.31
C GLU A 314 21.94 -10.74 3.83
N ALA A 315 21.95 -9.43 3.57
CA ALA A 315 22.95 -8.50 4.07
C ALA A 315 23.02 -8.42 5.61
N VAL A 316 22.01 -8.93 6.32
CA VAL A 316 21.99 -9.03 7.79
C VAL A 316 21.98 -10.47 8.31
N GLY A 317 22.33 -11.43 7.45
CA GLY A 317 22.44 -12.86 7.77
C GLY A 317 21.09 -13.56 7.93
N LEU A 318 20.04 -13.06 7.29
CA LEU A 318 18.72 -13.68 7.29
C LEU A 318 18.40 -14.17 5.88
N ASN A 319 17.63 -15.26 5.81
CA ASN A 319 17.12 -15.78 4.55
C ASN A 319 15.58 -15.77 4.60
N PRO A 320 14.91 -14.83 3.91
CA PRO A 320 13.45 -14.79 3.90
C PRO A 320 12.83 -16.04 3.31
N THR A 321 13.42 -16.59 2.26
CA THR A 321 12.94 -17.81 1.61
C THR A 321 14.02 -18.87 1.56
N GLU A 322 13.68 -20.09 1.93
CA GLU A 322 14.61 -21.20 1.86
C GLU A 322 15.16 -21.37 0.43
N ASN A 323 16.45 -21.70 0.31
CA ASN A 323 17.10 -21.92 -0.98
C ASN A 323 16.44 -23.04 -1.80
N SER A 324 15.59 -23.87 -1.19
CA SER A 324 14.78 -24.90 -1.87
C SER A 324 13.77 -24.30 -2.85
N TYR A 325 13.33 -23.05 -2.64
CA TYR A 325 12.48 -22.31 -3.57
C TYR A 325 13.28 -21.78 -4.77
N GLU A 326 14.61 -21.67 -4.64
CA GLU A 326 15.50 -21.30 -5.72
C GLU A 326 15.89 -22.57 -6.49
N THR A 327 15.19 -22.89 -7.57
CA THR A 327 15.62 -24.02 -8.40
C THR A 327 17.00 -23.73 -8.97
N GLY A 328 17.92 -24.70 -8.96
CA GLY A 328 19.33 -24.53 -9.39
C GLY A 328 19.53 -24.11 -10.85
N TRP A 329 18.46 -23.85 -11.59
CA TRP A 329 18.43 -23.21 -12.91
C TRP A 329 18.15 -21.70 -12.85
N GLY A 330 17.97 -21.13 -11.65
CA GLY A 330 17.72 -19.71 -11.43
C GLY A 330 16.32 -19.25 -11.81
N TRP A 331 15.29 -20.11 -11.68
CA TRP A 331 13.92 -19.60 -11.78
C TRP A 331 13.67 -18.65 -10.61
N PRO A 332 13.19 -17.43 -10.90
CA PRO A 332 12.99 -16.43 -9.88
C PRO A 332 11.88 -16.87 -8.94
N LEU A 333 12.13 -16.68 -7.66
CA LEU A 333 11.07 -16.69 -6.67
C LEU A 333 10.06 -15.59 -7.02
N THR A 334 8.81 -15.95 -7.20
CA THR A 334 7.72 -15.00 -7.43
C THR A 334 7.33 -14.28 -6.13
N PRO A 335 6.72 -13.09 -6.20
CA PRO A 335 6.19 -12.41 -5.01
C PRO A 335 5.22 -13.29 -4.21
N TRP A 336 4.42 -14.12 -4.87
CA TRP A 336 3.54 -15.08 -4.23
C TRP A 336 4.30 -16.18 -3.48
N GLU A 337 5.28 -16.82 -4.11
CA GLU A 337 6.07 -17.86 -3.44
C GLU A 337 6.83 -17.28 -2.25
N GLN A 338 7.37 -16.07 -2.38
CA GLN A 338 7.96 -15.35 -1.26
C GLN A 338 6.93 -15.13 -0.14
N PHE A 339 5.76 -14.59 -0.48
CA PHE A 339 4.68 -14.35 0.47
C PHE A 339 4.34 -15.60 1.28
N ILE A 340 4.18 -16.76 0.61
CA ILE A 340 3.84 -18.03 1.27
C ILE A 340 4.99 -18.57 2.13
N ALA A 341 6.23 -18.40 1.69
CA ALA A 341 7.40 -18.87 2.42
C ALA A 341 7.67 -18.07 3.70
N VAL A 342 7.32 -16.77 3.73
CA VAL A 342 7.49 -15.92 4.92
C VAL A 342 6.29 -16.01 5.87
N LYS A 343 6.48 -15.62 7.13
CA LYS A 343 5.45 -15.70 8.18
C LYS A 343 4.71 -14.38 8.32
N PRO A 344 3.43 -14.40 8.71
CA PRO A 344 2.77 -13.18 9.09
C PRO A 344 3.52 -12.44 10.20
N ALA A 345 3.59 -11.12 10.09
CA ALA A 345 4.12 -10.30 11.16
C ALA A 345 2.99 -10.06 12.17
N PRO A 346 3.02 -10.66 13.38
CA PRO A 346 1.97 -10.44 14.36
C PRO A 346 1.98 -8.97 14.76
N ALA A 347 0.80 -8.34 14.72
CA ALA A 347 0.61 -6.99 15.23
C ALA A 347 1.05 -6.95 16.69
N LYS A 348 2.00 -6.06 17.02
CA LYS A 348 2.42 -5.81 18.40
C LYS A 348 1.85 -4.48 18.90
N PRO A 349 1.55 -4.38 20.21
CA PRO A 349 1.40 -3.09 20.85
C PRO A 349 2.70 -2.28 20.67
N ALA A 350 2.60 -0.96 20.49
CA ALA A 350 3.76 -0.15 20.10
C ALA A 350 4.93 -0.29 21.06
N SER A 351 6.13 -0.33 20.49
CA SER A 351 7.33 0.15 21.17
C SER A 351 7.43 1.67 20.98
N PRO A 352 7.95 2.43 21.94
CA PRO A 352 8.05 3.89 21.84
C PRO A 352 8.79 4.30 20.56
N ILE A 353 8.14 5.16 19.76
CA ILE A 353 8.68 5.69 18.50
C ILE A 353 9.88 6.57 18.83
N TYR A 354 11.05 6.19 18.35
CA TYR A 354 12.25 7.01 18.42
C TYR A 354 12.19 8.04 17.28
N VAL A 355 11.82 9.28 17.60
CA VAL A 355 11.96 10.40 16.66
C VAL A 355 13.43 10.83 16.71
N PRO A 356 14.24 10.64 15.64
CA PRO A 356 15.57 11.21 15.61
C PRO A 356 15.43 12.73 15.63
N ASN A 357 15.84 13.32 16.75
CA ASN A 357 15.90 14.74 17.09
C ASN A 357 15.79 15.67 15.86
N GLN A 358 14.57 16.10 15.53
CA GLN A 358 14.36 17.20 14.60
C GLN A 358 14.17 18.45 15.44
N ASN A 359 15.08 19.42 15.27
CA ASN A 359 14.87 20.78 15.72
C ASN A 359 13.58 21.28 15.08
N ILE A 360 12.49 21.29 15.85
CA ILE A 360 11.24 21.93 15.46
C ILE A 360 11.53 23.42 15.40
N VAL A 361 11.85 23.93 14.22
CA VAL A 361 11.80 25.36 13.94
C VAL A 361 10.31 25.71 13.91
N MET A 362 9.79 26.15 15.04
CA MET A 362 8.47 26.78 15.13
C MET A 362 8.48 27.99 14.18
N PRO A 363 7.57 28.09 13.20
CA PRO A 363 7.44 29.32 12.43
C PRO A 363 7.07 30.45 13.38
N SER A 364 7.86 31.53 13.37
CA SER A 364 7.59 32.72 14.18
C SER A 364 6.18 33.23 13.91
N GLN A 365 5.44 33.57 14.97
CA GLN A 365 4.07 34.10 14.91
C GLN A 365 3.88 35.31 13.99
N ALA A 366 4.96 35.96 13.54
CA ALA A 366 4.95 37.05 12.56
C ALA A 366 4.35 36.69 11.19
N ILE A 367 4.30 35.40 10.80
CA ILE A 367 3.74 34.99 9.50
C ILE A 367 2.20 34.99 9.52
N ILE A 368 1.57 34.72 10.68
CA ILE A 368 0.10 34.63 10.82
C ILE A 368 -0.53 36.03 10.81
N THR A 369 0.14 37.04 11.36
CA THR A 369 -0.37 38.42 11.40
C THR A 369 -0.36 39.11 10.03
N ASN A 370 0.63 38.83 9.18
CA ASN A 370 0.72 39.47 7.86
C ASN A 370 -0.26 38.88 6.83
N ALA A 371 -0.57 37.58 6.92
CA ALA A 371 -1.53 36.93 6.02
C ALA A 371 -2.99 37.36 6.29
N PHE A 372 -3.36 37.60 7.55
CA PHE A 372 -4.69 38.11 7.89
C PHE A 372 -4.87 39.60 7.54
N GLY A 373 -3.82 40.42 7.66
CA GLY A 373 -3.85 41.82 7.25
C GLY A 373 -4.03 42.01 5.73
N ALA A 374 -3.44 41.13 4.92
CA ALA A 374 -3.56 41.17 3.46
C ALA A 374 -4.97 40.79 2.95
N LEU A 375 -5.68 39.91 3.66
CA LEU A 375 -7.06 39.52 3.34
C LEU A 375 -8.09 40.60 3.70
N GLY A 376 -7.86 41.37 4.77
CA GLY A 376 -8.73 42.48 5.15
C GLY A 376 -8.70 43.66 4.16
N GLY A 377 -7.56 43.91 3.52
CA GLY A 377 -7.40 44.97 2.51
C GLY A 377 -8.09 44.67 1.17
N ALA A 378 -8.23 43.39 0.81
CA ALA A 378 -8.83 42.97 -0.47
C ALA A 378 -10.37 42.96 -0.47
N PHE A 379 -11.02 42.94 0.70
CA PHE A 379 -12.47 42.81 0.84
C PHE A 379 -13.16 43.96 1.57
N GLY A 380 -12.47 45.08 1.81
CA GLY A 380 -13.10 46.30 2.33
C GLY A 380 -13.72 46.19 3.73
N MET A 381 -13.38 45.15 4.50
CA MET A 381 -13.83 45.00 5.89
C MET A 381 -12.94 45.83 6.82
N GLY A 382 -13.16 47.14 6.84
CA GLY A 382 -12.63 48.01 7.89
C GLY A 382 -13.38 47.75 9.19
N GLY A 383 -12.73 47.14 10.19
CA GLY A 383 -13.23 47.20 11.57
C GLY A 383 -12.98 46.00 12.49
N VAL A 384 -12.45 44.87 12.01
CA VAL A 384 -12.21 43.73 12.92
C VAL A 384 -10.86 43.89 13.60
N ARG A 385 -10.84 44.49 14.80
CA ARG A 385 -9.71 44.37 15.72
C ARG A 385 -9.60 42.90 16.16
N ALA A 386 -8.42 42.30 15.97
CA ALA A 386 -8.11 41.03 16.59
C ALA A 386 -8.27 41.16 18.12
N PRO A 387 -8.81 40.15 18.82
CA PRO A 387 -8.90 40.19 20.28
C PRO A 387 -7.49 40.33 20.86
N GLU A 388 -7.31 41.32 21.74
CA GLU A 388 -6.08 41.45 22.53
C GLU A 388 -5.96 40.21 23.41
N VAL A 389 -4.97 39.37 23.12
CA VAL A 389 -4.58 38.27 23.99
C VAL A 389 -3.81 38.89 25.15
N SER A 390 -4.39 38.83 26.35
CA SER A 390 -3.70 39.22 27.58
C SER A 390 -2.39 38.45 27.71
N THR A 391 -1.29 39.17 27.92
CA THR A 391 0.05 38.60 28.14
C THR A 391 0.36 38.38 29.63
N ASP A 392 -0.61 38.62 30.51
CA ASP A 392 -0.47 38.31 31.94
C ASP A 392 -0.72 36.81 32.20
N ILE A 393 0.32 36.01 31.95
CA ILE A 393 0.46 34.68 32.54
C ILE A 393 1.43 34.82 33.71
N GLN A 394 0.91 35.03 34.92
CA GLN A 394 1.71 34.79 36.12
C GLN A 394 1.75 33.29 36.40
N PRO A 395 2.93 32.71 36.72
CA PRO A 395 3.03 31.31 37.08
C PRO A 395 2.31 31.04 38.40
N GLU A 396 1.38 30.08 38.41
CA GLU A 396 0.79 29.54 39.63
C GLU A 396 1.88 28.91 40.50
N LEU A 397 2.02 29.44 41.73
CA LEU A 397 2.81 28.82 42.78
C LEU A 397 2.04 27.59 43.29
N ILE A 398 2.58 26.42 43.00
CA ILE A 398 2.12 25.14 43.56
C ILE A 398 2.54 25.10 45.04
N ASN A 399 1.57 25.03 45.95
CA ASN A 399 1.77 24.61 47.34
C ASN A 399 1.40 23.14 47.51
#